data_AF-A0A1J4YJJ8-F1
#
_entry.id   AF-A0A1J4YJJ8-F1
#
_cell.length_a   1.000
_cell.length_b   1.000
_cell.length_c   1.000
_cell.angle_alpha   90.00
_cell.angle_beta   90.00
_cell.angle_gamma   90.00
#
_symmetry.space_group_name_H-M   'P 1'
#
loop_
_entity.id
_entity.type
_entity.pdbx_description
1 polymer ?
#
loop_
_entity_poly.entity_id
_entity_poly.type
_entity_poly.pdbx_seq_one_letter_code
_entity_poly.pdbx_strand_id
1 'polypeptide(L)'
;MVADFLNGEERTLFLQEMLLDRNEPLLNRGSAAIYLGHDDSDNALQALVECACNDHEDSKILTCCGDAIAEIWDRNKNFDIDVILGQVTHATGQEIRNWLNSK
;
A
#
# COMPACT_ATOMS: atom_id res chain seq x y z
N MET A 1 5.87 11.35 16.99
CA MET A 1 4.92 11.00 18.06
C MET A 1 4.59 9.53 17.82
N VAL A 2 4.98 8.62 18.71
CA VAL A 2 4.60 7.20 18.58
C VAL A 2 3.18 7.14 19.14
N ALA A 3 2.20 6.90 18.28
CA ALA A 3 0.83 6.69 18.73
C ALA A 3 0.78 5.33 19.44
N ASP A 4 0.31 5.33 20.69
CA ASP A 4 0.05 4.10 21.44
C ASP A 4 -1.28 3.53 20.94
N PHE A 5 -1.23 2.62 19.96
CA PHE A 5 -2.40 1.92 19.46
C PHE A 5 -2.80 0.79 20.42
N LEU A 6 -4.10 0.62 20.68
CA LEU A 6 -4.59 -0.41 21.60
C LEU A 6 -4.52 -1.81 20.97
N ASN A 7 -4.55 -1.91 19.64
CA ASN A 7 -4.41 -3.16 18.89
C ASN A 7 -3.97 -2.91 17.43
N GLY A 8 -3.79 -4.00 16.67
CA GLY A 8 -3.36 -3.94 15.26
C GLY A 8 -4.38 -3.26 14.34
N GLU A 9 -5.68 -3.44 14.57
CA GLU A 9 -6.76 -2.89 13.74
C GLU A 9 -6.81 -1.36 13.82
N GLU A 10 -6.69 -0.79 15.02
CA GLU A 10 -6.62 0.67 15.19
C GLU A 10 -5.41 1.28 14.47
N ARG A 11 -4.28 0.57 14.49
CA ARG A 11 -3.08 0.98 13.76
C ARG A 11 -3.33 0.95 12.25
N THR A 12 -3.94 -0.11 11.73
CA THR A 12 -4.26 -0.23 10.30
C THR A 12 -5.18 0.91 9.84
N LEU A 13 -6.22 1.21 10.62
CA LEU A 13 -7.16 2.30 10.33
C LEU A 13 -6.45 3.67 10.29
N PHE A 14 -5.62 3.96 11.30
CA PHE A 14 -4.86 5.20 11.33
C PHE A 14 -3.91 5.34 10.12
N LEU A 15 -3.22 4.26 9.75
CA LEU A 15 -2.33 4.27 8.59
C LEU A 15 -3.11 4.42 7.27
N GLN A 16 -4.29 3.82 7.16
CA GLN A 16 -5.19 4.02 6.03
C GLN A 16 -5.63 5.48 5.91
N GLU A 17 -6.10 6.09 7.01
CA GLU A 17 -6.48 7.50 7.03
C GLU A 17 -5.31 8.40 6.62
N MET A 18 -4.12 8.13 7.15
CA MET A 18 -2.90 8.86 6.78
C MET A 18 -2.53 8.71 5.31
N LEU A 19 -2.59 7.49 4.74
CA LEU A 19 -2.27 7.24 3.34
C LEU A 19 -3.23 7.99 2.39
N LEU A 20 -4.52 7.98 2.71
CA LEU A 20 -5.59 8.49 1.86
C LEU A 20 -5.83 10.00 2.04
N ASP A 21 -5.37 10.63 3.12
CA ASP A 21 -5.46 12.09 3.29
C ASP A 21 -4.45 12.82 2.39
N ARG A 22 -4.96 13.52 1.37
CA ARG A 22 -4.14 14.30 0.42
C ARG A 22 -3.51 15.56 1.03
N ASN A 23 -3.93 15.95 2.23
CA ASN A 23 -3.32 17.06 2.98
C ASN A 23 -2.13 16.59 3.83
N GLU A 24 -2.00 15.28 4.07
CA GLU A 24 -0.84 14.74 4.77
C GLU A 24 0.44 14.90 3.93
N PRO A 25 1.59 15.20 4.56
CA PRO A 25 2.86 15.25 3.86
C PRO A 25 3.17 13.93 3.15
N LEU A 26 3.72 14.02 1.93
CA LEU A 26 4.11 12.84 1.13
C LEU A 26 4.99 11.85 1.90
N LEU A 27 5.85 12.34 2.79
CA LEU A 27 6.68 11.48 3.63
C LEU A 27 5.84 10.60 4.57
N ASN A 28 4.83 11.18 5.24
CA ASN A 28 3.94 10.46 6.15
C ASN A 28 3.12 9.43 5.37
N ARG A 29 2.56 9.84 4.23
CA ARG A 29 1.78 8.96 3.35
C ARG A 29 2.61 7.79 2.83
N GLY A 30 3.85 8.05 2.41
CA GLY A 30 4.78 7.00 1.98
C GLY A 30 5.15 6.04 3.12
N SER A 31 5.41 6.56 4.32
CA SER A 31 5.60 5.72 5.51
C SER A 31 4.36 4.89 5.84
N ALA A 32 3.16 5.46 5.70
CA ALA A 32 1.91 4.74 5.91
C ALA A 32 1.77 3.57 4.94
N ALA A 33 2.03 3.78 3.64
CA ALA A 33 2.03 2.70 2.64
C ALA A 33 3.01 1.57 3.02
N ILE A 34 4.25 1.92 3.42
CA ILE A 34 5.25 0.92 3.85
C ILE A 34 4.75 0.13 5.06
N TYR A 35 4.22 0.80 6.10
CA TYR A 35 3.73 0.11 7.29
C TYR A 35 2.49 -0.75 7.04
N LEU A 36 1.59 -0.31 6.16
CA LEU A 36 0.46 -1.11 5.68
C LEU A 36 0.96 -2.35 4.92
N GLY A 37 2.06 -2.24 4.19
CA GLY A 37 2.71 -3.36 3.52
C GLY A 37 3.14 -4.49 4.45
N HIS A 38 3.29 -4.25 5.75
CA HIS A 38 3.59 -5.27 6.77
C HIS A 38 2.35 -5.85 7.46
N ASP A 39 1.16 -5.46 7.03
CA ASP A 39 -0.12 -5.89 7.57
C ASP A 39 -0.86 -6.74 6.53
N ASP A 40 -1.17 -7.99 6.88
CA ASP A 40 -1.82 -8.94 5.96
C ASP A 40 -3.35 -8.82 5.97
N SER A 41 -3.92 -7.81 6.64
CA SER A 41 -5.36 -7.59 6.67
C SER A 41 -5.92 -7.06 5.34
N ASP A 42 -7.17 -7.42 5.06
CA ASP A 42 -7.89 -6.94 3.87
C ASP A 42 -7.99 -5.40 3.85
N ASN A 43 -8.09 -4.76 5.02
CA ASN A 43 -8.13 -3.30 5.15
C ASN A 43 -6.82 -2.65 4.66
N ALA A 44 -5.67 -3.25 5.00
CA ALA A 44 -4.38 -2.75 4.56
C ALA A 44 -4.23 -2.86 3.04
N LEU A 45 -4.57 -4.03 2.48
CA LEU A 45 -4.57 -4.23 1.04
C LEU A 45 -5.53 -3.27 0.32
N GLN A 46 -6.75 -3.11 0.84
CA GLN A 46 -7.75 -2.21 0.26
C GLN A 46 -7.25 -0.77 0.20
N ALA A 47 -6.68 -0.24 1.29
CA ALA A 47 -6.15 1.12 1.34
C ALA A 47 -5.03 1.34 0.31
N LEU A 48 -4.12 0.38 0.19
CA LEU A 48 -3.03 0.42 -0.79
C LEU A 48 -3.56 0.39 -2.22
N VAL A 49 -4.53 -0.47 -2.53
CA VAL A 49 -5.14 -0.58 -3.87
C VAL A 49 -5.93 0.69 -4.21
N GLU A 50 -6.68 1.24 -3.27
CA GLU A 50 -7.42 2.50 -3.45
C GLU A 50 -6.48 3.67 -3.77
N CYS A 51 -5.35 3.78 -3.06
CA CYS A 51 -4.35 4.78 -3.37
C CYS A 51 -3.69 4.50 -4.74
N ALA A 52 -3.39 3.23 -5.02
CA ALA A 52 -2.69 2.79 -6.22
C ALA A 52 -3.53 2.79 -7.50
N CYS A 53 -4.85 2.96 -7.44
CA CYS A 53 -5.70 3.11 -8.63
C CYS A 53 -5.87 4.57 -9.08
N ASN A 54 -5.27 5.53 -8.36
CA ASN A 54 -5.36 6.95 -8.68
C ASN A 54 -4.18 7.43 -9.55
N ASP A 55 -4.40 7.59 -10.86
CA ASP A 55 -3.40 8.09 -11.83
C ASP A 55 -2.89 9.52 -11.57
N HIS A 56 -3.53 10.28 -10.68
CA HIS A 56 -3.08 11.63 -10.28
C HIS A 56 -2.33 11.64 -8.95
N GLU A 57 -2.06 10.48 -8.37
CA GLU A 57 -1.29 10.37 -7.14
C GLU A 57 0.20 10.68 -7.38
N ASP A 58 0.91 11.10 -6.34
CA ASP A 58 2.35 11.32 -6.42
C ASP A 58 3.09 10.02 -6.76
N SER A 59 4.03 10.09 -7.69
CA SER A 59 4.73 8.91 -8.19
C SER A 59 5.47 8.14 -7.10
N LYS A 60 5.96 8.83 -6.05
CA LYS A 60 6.63 8.15 -4.92
C LYS A 60 5.65 7.36 -4.08
N ILE A 61 4.44 7.88 -3.89
CA ILE A 61 3.37 7.19 -3.17
C ILE A 61 2.94 5.95 -3.96
N LEU A 62 2.78 6.08 -5.28
CA LEU A 62 2.48 4.95 -6.17
C LEU A 62 3.55 3.85 -6.12
N THR A 63 4.84 4.23 -6.06
CA THR A 63 5.94 3.28 -5.86
C THR A 63 5.83 2.58 -4.51
N CYS A 64 5.67 3.33 -3.41
CA CYS A 64 5.52 2.74 -2.08
C CYS A 64 4.32 1.79 -2.00
N CYS A 65 3.19 2.12 -2.65
CA CYS A 65 2.03 1.23 -2.70
C CYS A 65 2.33 -0.04 -3.50
N GLY A 66 3.07 0.06 -4.61
CA GLY A 66 3.48 -1.10 -5.40
C GLY A 66 4.36 -2.06 -4.63
N ASP A 67 5.39 -1.56 -3.94
CA ASP A 67 6.27 -2.35 -3.07
C ASP A 67 5.45 -3.03 -1.95
N ALA A 68 4.59 -2.27 -1.28
CA ALA A 68 3.77 -2.76 -0.18
C ALA A 68 2.80 -3.87 -0.63
N ILE A 69 2.10 -3.70 -1.75
CA ILE A 69 1.21 -4.72 -2.32
C ILE A 69 1.99 -5.99 -2.67
N ALA A 70 3.16 -5.84 -3.32
CA ALA A 70 4.01 -6.97 -3.67
C ALA A 70 4.52 -7.70 -2.42
N GLU A 71 4.84 -6.98 -1.35
CA GLU A 71 5.27 -7.56 -0.08
C GLU A 71 4.16 -8.37 0.59
N ILE A 72 2.93 -7.85 0.65
CA ILE A 72 1.77 -8.58 1.18
C ILE A 72 1.57 -9.87 0.36
N TRP A 73 1.56 -9.77 -0.97
CA TRP A 73 1.39 -10.92 -1.85
C TRP A 73 2.48 -11.98 -1.64
N ASP A 74 3.74 -11.58 -1.57
CA ASP A 74 4.89 -12.49 -1.39
C ASP A 74 4.77 -13.28 -0.09
N ARG A 75 4.31 -12.63 1.00
CA ARG A 75 4.14 -13.26 2.30
C ARG A 75 2.98 -14.25 2.37
N ASN A 76 1.80 -13.87 1.88
CA ASN A 76 0.57 -14.61 2.20
C ASN A 76 -0.07 -15.31 0.99
N LYS A 77 0.21 -14.86 -0.25
CA LYS A 77 -0.37 -15.34 -1.51
C LYS A 77 -1.90 -15.52 -1.44
N ASN A 78 -2.58 -14.67 -0.67
CA ASN A 78 -4.00 -14.84 -0.34
C ASN A 78 -4.94 -14.09 -1.30
N PHE A 79 -4.41 -13.36 -2.27
CA PHE A 79 -5.17 -12.70 -3.33
C PHE A 79 -4.56 -12.96 -4.72
N ASP A 80 -5.39 -12.80 -5.75
CA ASP A 80 -4.99 -12.89 -7.14
C ASP A 80 -4.28 -11.60 -7.58
N ILE A 81 -2.97 -11.70 -7.80
CA ILE A 81 -2.15 -10.55 -8.17
C ILE A 81 -2.50 -10.00 -9.56
N ASP A 82 -2.98 -10.85 -10.48
CA ASP A 82 -3.35 -10.41 -11.83
C ASP A 82 -4.60 -9.52 -11.78
N VAL A 83 -5.52 -9.83 -10.86
CA VAL A 83 -6.69 -8.99 -10.58
C VAL A 83 -6.29 -7.62 -10.03
N ILE A 84 -5.27 -7.55 -9.15
CA ILE A 84 -4.75 -6.28 -8.64
C ILE A 84 -4.03 -5.50 -9.74
N LEU A 85 -3.18 -6.15 -10.54
CA LEU A 85 -2.47 -5.54 -11.66
C LEU A 85 -3.40 -4.93 -12.72
N GLY A 86 -4.63 -5.44 -12.84
CA GLY A 86 -5.67 -4.88 -13.72
C GLY A 86 -6.40 -3.65 -13.17
N GLN A 87 -6.24 -3.33 -11.87
CA GLN A 87 -6.93 -2.23 -11.19
C GLN A 87 -6.03 -1.04 -10.88
N VAL A 88 -4.75 -1.30 -10.62
CA VAL A 88 -3.79 -0.27 -10.24
C VAL A 88 -3.27 0.51 -11.45
N THR A 89 -2.71 1.70 -11.20
CA THR A 89 -2.03 2.50 -12.22
C THR A 89 -0.93 1.71 -12.91
N HIS A 90 -0.58 2.10 -14.14
CA HIS A 90 0.55 1.50 -14.85
C HIS A 90 1.85 1.60 -14.03
N ALA A 91 2.09 2.73 -13.36
CA ALA A 91 3.29 2.93 -12.55
C ALA A 91 3.38 1.92 -11.40
N THR A 92 2.35 1.83 -10.57
CA THR A 92 2.29 0.85 -9.46
C THR A 92 2.39 -0.59 -9.99
N GLY A 93 1.68 -0.90 -11.08
CA GLY A 93 1.73 -2.22 -11.69
C GLY A 93 3.12 -2.61 -12.20
N GLN A 94 3.95 -1.65 -12.64
CA GLN A 94 5.34 -1.94 -12.98
C GLN A 94 6.19 -2.22 -11.74
N GLU A 95 6.00 -1.49 -10.65
CA GLU A 95 6.76 -1.75 -9.41
C GLU A 95 6.46 -3.12 -8.82
N ILE A 96 5.18 -3.51 -8.80
CA ILE A 96 4.80 -4.87 -8.39
C ILE A 96 5.54 -5.91 -9.24
N ARG A 97 5.53 -5.77 -10.57
CA ARG A 97 6.21 -6.72 -11.46
C ARG A 97 7.73 -6.72 -11.26
N ASN A 98 8.35 -5.55 -11.06
CA ASN A 98 9.78 -5.43 -10.80
C ASN A 98 10.17 -6.21 -9.54
N TRP A 99 9.39 -6.06 -8.46
CA TRP A 99 9.60 -6.81 -7.23
C TRP A 99 9.50 -8.31 -7.47
N LEU A 100 8.41 -8.77 -8.09
CA LEU A 100 8.19 -10.20 -8.34
C LEU A 100 9.29 -10.85 -9.20
N ASN A 101 9.88 -10.10 -10.14
CA ASN A 101 10.98 -10.56 -10.98
C ASN A 101 12.37 -10.49 -10.31
N SER A 102 12.47 -9.85 -9.16
CA SER A 102 13.73 -9.70 -8.39
C SER A 102 13.97 -10.80 -7.36
N LYS A 103 13.01 -11.71 -7.19
CA LYS A 103 13.06 -12.88 -6.31
C LYS A 103 13.48 -14.13 -7.07
#